data_AF-S9UZR8-F1
#
_entry.id   AF-S9UZR8-F1
#
_cell.length_a   1.000
_cell.length_b   1.000
_cell.length_c   1.000
_cell.angle_alpha   90.00
_cell.angle_beta   90.00
_cell.angle_gamma   90.00
#
_symmetry.space_group_name_H-M   'P 1'
#
loop_
_entity.id
_entity.type
_entity.pdbx_description
1 polymer ?
#
loop_
_entity_poly.entity_id
_entity_poly.type
_entity_poly.pdbx_seq_one_letter_code
_entity_poly.pdbx_strand_id
1 'polypeptide(L)'
;MVFVSDIRTGNPSKMTKNIEHTKMMEMDNELQKSWCLSIKADIAMLKFHPPYPKETDPTSSRFDPEDDTPAQISYLAGVSLWGVWAPKSSSEVRLVVTGPFGGNMKIAEAVYDCKEHEEICHFYNINNRYNQDCKVERSILEDYISLYPDKYASVVLLSNEMSKRLGFPLFQPLEKDFTEDHARFLSLIYSTRNPEAVLLFDMFKSVMSIDQVVAVVNQYKESEVVPQNVTVGGVKLSESFWKCFCKGDFADIYSLPKFRWRFFGNLFFPKGGVKDNHHAKRRR
;
A
#
# COMPACT_ATOMS: atom_id res chain seq x y z
N MET A 1 -18.31 -15.51 -21.37
CA MET A 1 -16.86 -15.42 -21.09
C MET A 1 -16.56 -14.19 -20.25
N VAL A 2 -15.83 -14.40 -19.15
CA VAL A 2 -15.37 -13.36 -18.22
C VAL A 2 -13.93 -13.01 -18.56
N PHE A 3 -13.60 -11.72 -18.65
CA PHE A 3 -12.24 -11.24 -18.89
C PHE A 3 -11.73 -10.43 -17.71
N VAL A 4 -10.44 -10.60 -17.37
CA VAL A 4 -9.77 -9.79 -16.36
C VAL A 4 -8.45 -9.31 -16.94
N SER A 5 -8.21 -8.01 -16.87
CA SER A 5 -6.96 -7.41 -17.31
C SER A 5 -6.31 -6.61 -16.19
N ASP A 6 -5.01 -6.85 -16.00
CA ASP A 6 -4.13 -6.05 -15.15
C ASP A 6 -2.88 -5.59 -15.93
N ILE A 7 -3.04 -5.30 -17.23
CA ILE A 7 -1.93 -4.85 -18.07
C ILE A 7 -1.30 -3.57 -17.54
N ARG A 8 0.03 -3.47 -17.69
CA ARG A 8 0.78 -2.24 -17.58
C ARG A 8 1.93 -2.30 -18.60
N THR A 9 1.88 -1.48 -19.63
CA THR A 9 2.89 -1.49 -20.71
C THR A 9 4.15 -0.70 -20.37
N GLY A 10 4.05 0.31 -19.51
CA GLY A 10 5.17 1.16 -19.13
C GLY A 10 5.79 0.79 -17.77
N ASN A 11 6.88 1.48 -17.44
CA ASN A 11 7.50 1.42 -16.13
C ASN A 11 7.35 2.77 -15.41
N PRO A 12 6.32 2.94 -14.55
CA PRO A 12 6.08 4.20 -13.84
C PRO A 12 7.27 4.71 -13.04
N SER A 13 8.13 3.83 -12.52
CA SER A 13 9.32 4.23 -11.74
C SER A 13 10.41 4.93 -12.55
N LYS A 14 10.35 4.84 -13.89
CA LYS A 14 11.31 5.48 -14.80
C LYS A 14 10.71 6.70 -15.51
N MET A 15 9.41 6.93 -15.36
CA MET A 15 8.71 8.06 -15.93
C MET A 15 8.87 9.26 -15.01
N THR A 16 9.15 10.41 -15.60
CA THR A 16 9.42 11.65 -14.87
C THR A 16 8.41 12.74 -15.19
N LYS A 17 7.63 12.58 -16.27
CA LYS A 17 6.61 13.55 -16.69
C LYS A 17 5.21 12.94 -16.68
N ASN A 18 4.21 13.74 -16.34
CA ASN A 18 2.81 13.34 -16.33
C ASN A 18 2.37 12.76 -17.70
N ILE A 19 2.74 13.43 -18.78
CA ILE A 19 2.39 13.01 -20.14
C ILE A 19 2.93 11.61 -20.52
N GLU A 20 4.04 11.16 -19.93
CA GLU A 20 4.55 9.79 -20.15
C GLU A 20 3.61 8.75 -19.54
N HIS A 21 3.05 9.06 -18.36
CA HIS A 21 2.04 8.23 -17.72
C HIS A 21 0.74 8.21 -18.51
N THR A 22 0.28 9.38 -18.96
CA THR A 22 -0.93 9.53 -19.81
C THR A 22 -0.86 8.65 -21.05
N LYS A 23 0.23 8.74 -21.82
CA LYS A 23 0.42 7.93 -23.05
C LYS A 23 0.40 6.42 -22.80
N MET A 24 1.01 5.99 -21.70
CA MET A 24 1.00 4.58 -21.30
C MET A 24 -0.43 4.14 -20.94
N MET A 25 -1.18 4.95 -20.19
CA MET A 25 -2.56 4.64 -19.81
C MET A 25 -3.50 4.56 -21.02
N GLU A 26 -3.37 5.49 -21.97
CA GLU A 26 -4.14 5.48 -23.22
C GLU A 26 -3.86 4.20 -24.02
N MET A 27 -2.59 3.81 -24.11
CA MET A 27 -2.21 2.55 -24.78
C MET A 27 -2.76 1.33 -24.04
N ASP A 28 -2.66 1.28 -22.70
CA ASP A 28 -3.23 0.21 -21.88
C ASP A 28 -4.76 0.12 -22.07
N ASN A 29 -5.45 1.26 -22.12
CA ASN A 29 -6.89 1.35 -22.36
C ASN A 29 -7.28 0.79 -23.73
N GLU A 30 -6.59 1.21 -24.79
CA GLU A 30 -6.85 0.71 -26.16
C GLU A 30 -6.60 -0.79 -26.30
N LEU A 31 -5.52 -1.31 -25.69
CA LEU A 31 -5.26 -2.74 -25.66
C LEU A 31 -6.38 -3.51 -24.95
N GLN A 32 -6.78 -3.05 -23.77
CA GLN A 32 -7.88 -3.65 -23.00
C GLN A 32 -9.20 -3.66 -23.80
N LYS A 33 -9.53 -2.56 -24.48
CA LYS A 33 -10.71 -2.44 -25.34
C LYS A 33 -10.65 -3.41 -26.53
N SER A 34 -9.50 -3.43 -27.22
CA SER A 34 -9.25 -4.35 -28.34
C SER A 34 -9.36 -5.81 -27.92
N TRP A 35 -8.84 -6.15 -26.74
CA TRP A 35 -8.95 -7.50 -26.20
C TRP A 35 -10.39 -7.86 -25.92
N CYS A 36 -11.14 -7.06 -25.14
CA CYS A 36 -12.56 -7.30 -24.87
C CYS A 36 -13.36 -7.67 -26.13
N LEU A 37 -13.13 -6.92 -27.23
CA LEU A 37 -13.71 -7.19 -28.55
C LEU A 37 -13.23 -8.49 -29.18
N SER A 38 -11.92 -8.71 -29.20
CA SER A 38 -11.30 -9.86 -29.86
C SER A 38 -11.73 -11.17 -29.24
N ILE A 39 -11.79 -11.21 -27.91
CA ILE A 39 -12.22 -12.41 -27.18
C ILE A 39 -13.74 -12.51 -27.07
N LYS A 40 -14.48 -11.45 -27.41
CA LYS A 40 -15.95 -11.35 -27.26
C LYS A 40 -16.40 -11.53 -25.82
N ALA A 41 -15.85 -10.72 -24.92
CA ALA A 41 -16.21 -10.76 -23.50
C ALA A 41 -17.71 -10.49 -23.30
N ASP A 42 -18.32 -11.20 -22.34
CA ASP A 42 -19.66 -10.88 -21.84
C ASP A 42 -19.57 -9.87 -20.69
N ILE A 43 -18.48 -9.94 -19.93
CA ILE A 43 -18.14 -9.03 -18.84
C ILE A 43 -16.62 -8.97 -18.71
N ALA A 44 -16.08 -7.79 -18.41
CA ALA A 44 -14.67 -7.60 -18.17
C ALA A 44 -14.40 -6.77 -16.91
N MET A 45 -13.37 -7.12 -16.15
CA MET A 45 -12.81 -6.31 -15.08
C MET A 45 -11.45 -5.77 -15.53
N LEU A 46 -11.38 -4.48 -15.74
CA LEU A 46 -10.24 -3.80 -16.37
C LEU A 46 -9.50 -2.95 -15.35
N LYS A 47 -8.17 -2.88 -15.49
CA LYS A 47 -7.37 -1.90 -14.77
C LYS A 47 -7.70 -0.53 -15.32
N PHE A 48 -8.13 0.39 -14.45
CA PHE A 48 -8.52 1.72 -14.88
C PHE A 48 -7.93 2.77 -13.95
N HIS A 49 -7.27 3.74 -14.56
CA HIS A 49 -6.61 4.83 -13.86
C HIS A 49 -6.58 6.01 -14.83
N PRO A 50 -7.54 6.95 -14.72
CA PRO A 50 -7.47 8.21 -15.44
C PRO A 50 -6.14 8.92 -15.19
N PRO A 51 -5.59 9.64 -16.18
CA PRO A 51 -4.42 10.49 -15.99
C PRO A 51 -4.61 11.47 -14.84
N TYR A 52 -3.51 11.86 -14.19
CA TYR A 52 -3.56 12.98 -13.25
C TYR A 52 -3.79 14.28 -14.03
N PRO A 53 -4.64 15.19 -13.53
CA PRO A 53 -4.84 16.47 -14.18
C PRO A 53 -3.52 17.25 -14.24
N LYS A 54 -3.35 18.03 -15.31
CA LYS A 54 -2.18 18.91 -15.46
C LYS A 54 -2.09 19.90 -14.30
N GLU A 55 -0.86 20.16 -13.85
CA GLU A 55 -0.59 21.22 -12.89
C GLU A 55 -0.80 22.58 -13.57
N THR A 56 -1.55 23.47 -12.91
CA THR A 56 -1.90 24.78 -13.46
C THR A 56 -1.17 25.93 -12.79
N ASP A 57 -0.56 25.70 -11.61
CA ASP A 57 0.23 26.70 -10.89
C ASP A 57 1.66 26.75 -11.46
N PRO A 58 2.08 27.84 -12.13
CA PRO A 58 3.43 27.97 -12.68
C PRO A 58 4.54 27.98 -11.63
N THR A 59 4.22 28.12 -10.35
CA THR A 59 5.18 28.10 -9.24
C THR A 59 5.41 26.71 -8.65
N SER A 60 4.52 25.75 -8.99
CA SER A 60 4.63 24.36 -8.56
C SER A 60 5.83 23.69 -9.21
N SER A 61 6.57 22.88 -8.45
CA SER A 61 7.68 22.07 -8.98
C SER A 61 7.23 20.98 -9.95
N ARG A 62 5.92 20.73 -10.06
CA ARG A 62 5.30 19.76 -10.97
C ARG A 62 4.78 20.39 -12.25
N PHE A 63 4.83 21.72 -12.37
CA PHE A 63 4.38 22.41 -13.57
C PHE A 63 5.30 22.08 -14.75
N ASP A 64 4.73 21.48 -15.81
CA ASP A 64 5.40 21.30 -17.10
C ASP A 64 4.58 22.08 -18.15
N PRO A 65 5.13 23.15 -18.76
CA PRO A 65 4.42 23.93 -19.77
C PRO A 65 4.08 23.12 -21.04
N GLU A 66 4.76 21.98 -21.24
CA GLU A 66 4.53 21.07 -22.37
C GLU A 66 3.57 19.92 -22.00
N ASP A 67 2.93 19.94 -20.83
CA ASP A 67 1.94 18.92 -20.44
C ASP A 67 0.61 19.16 -21.16
N ASP A 68 0.36 18.32 -22.16
CA ASP A 68 -0.87 18.27 -22.96
C ASP A 68 -1.88 17.21 -22.46
N THR A 69 -1.72 16.71 -21.22
CA THR A 69 -2.64 15.74 -20.63
C THR A 69 -4.09 16.25 -20.68
N PRO A 70 -5.03 15.47 -21.22
CA PRO A 70 -6.41 15.91 -21.38
C PRO A 70 -7.13 15.99 -20.03
N ALA A 71 -8.02 16.96 -19.90
CA ALA A 71 -8.87 17.11 -18.71
C ALA A 71 -9.88 15.96 -18.56
N GLN A 72 -10.21 15.29 -19.66
CA GLN A 72 -11.19 14.22 -19.73
C GLN A 72 -10.71 13.12 -20.66
N ILE A 73 -10.99 11.86 -20.32
CA ILE A 73 -10.73 10.70 -21.18
C ILE A 73 -12.01 10.00 -21.56
N SER A 74 -12.12 9.55 -22.80
CA SER A 74 -13.22 8.67 -23.24
C SER A 74 -12.75 7.23 -23.15
N TYR A 75 -13.51 6.40 -22.41
CA TYR A 75 -13.22 4.97 -22.29
C TYR A 75 -14.50 4.16 -22.18
N LEU A 76 -14.40 2.84 -21.99
CA LEU A 76 -15.56 1.96 -21.81
C LEU A 76 -16.43 2.44 -20.65
N ALA A 77 -17.75 2.44 -20.82
CA ALA A 77 -18.68 2.73 -19.75
C ALA A 77 -18.80 1.52 -18.82
N GLY A 78 -18.63 1.73 -17.51
CA GLY A 78 -18.66 0.65 -16.52
C GLY A 78 -18.89 1.14 -15.10
N VAL A 79 -18.86 0.19 -14.17
CA VAL A 79 -18.94 0.44 -12.74
C VAL A 79 -17.53 0.38 -12.15
N SER A 80 -17.12 1.46 -11.50
CA SER A 80 -15.83 1.52 -10.80
C SER A 80 -15.91 0.78 -9.47
N LEU A 81 -15.01 -0.18 -9.27
CA LEU A 81 -14.76 -0.86 -8.01
C LEU A 81 -13.48 -0.32 -7.37
N TRP A 82 -13.60 0.20 -6.16
CA TRP A 82 -12.49 0.73 -5.37
C TRP A 82 -11.52 -0.38 -4.97
N GLY A 83 -10.22 -0.09 -5.05
CA GLY A 83 -9.18 -1.03 -4.68
C GLY A 83 -9.09 -1.21 -3.17
N VAL A 84 -9.62 -2.33 -2.67
CA VAL A 84 -9.40 -2.76 -1.28
C VAL A 84 -7.91 -3.03 -1.07
N TRP A 85 -7.32 -2.45 -0.03
CA TRP A 85 -5.90 -2.58 0.29
C TRP A 85 -4.94 -2.07 -0.81
N ALA A 86 -5.40 -1.20 -1.70
CA ALA A 86 -4.53 -0.55 -2.68
C ALA A 86 -3.49 0.38 -1.99
N PRO A 87 -2.42 0.81 -2.69
CA PRO A 87 -1.46 1.75 -2.13
C PRO A 87 -2.12 3.03 -1.60
N LYS A 88 -1.55 3.62 -0.54
CA LYS A 88 -2.15 4.72 0.26
C LYS A 88 -2.65 5.90 -0.58
N SER A 89 -1.94 6.25 -1.64
CA SER A 89 -2.27 7.37 -2.53
C SER A 89 -2.70 6.92 -3.93
N SER A 90 -3.10 5.67 -4.09
CA SER A 90 -3.51 5.15 -5.40
C SER A 90 -4.84 5.75 -5.84
N SER A 91 -4.89 6.18 -7.10
CA SER A 91 -6.12 6.53 -7.83
C SER A 91 -6.53 5.44 -8.82
N GLU A 92 -5.91 4.26 -8.77
CA GLU A 92 -6.29 3.12 -9.60
C GLU A 92 -7.56 2.46 -9.05
N VAL A 93 -8.49 2.16 -9.95
CA VAL A 93 -9.73 1.41 -9.68
C VAL A 93 -9.83 0.23 -10.64
N ARG A 94 -10.75 -0.69 -10.35
CA ARG A 94 -11.14 -1.75 -11.30
C ARG A 94 -12.43 -1.35 -11.97
N LEU A 95 -12.42 -1.19 -13.30
CA LEU A 95 -13.61 -0.85 -14.06
C LEU A 95 -14.28 -2.13 -14.56
N VAL A 96 -15.47 -2.41 -14.05
CA VAL A 96 -16.28 -3.55 -14.51
C VAL A 96 -17.21 -3.10 -15.62
N VAL A 97 -17.04 -3.69 -16.79
CA VAL A 97 -17.77 -3.34 -18.01
C VAL A 97 -18.54 -4.57 -18.50
N THR A 98 -19.78 -4.37 -18.93
CA THR A 98 -20.63 -5.45 -19.46
C THR A 98 -20.74 -5.35 -20.97
N GLY A 99 -20.63 -6.49 -21.64
CA GLY A 99 -20.79 -6.60 -23.09
C GLY A 99 -22.26 -6.51 -23.53
N PRO A 100 -22.56 -6.95 -24.76
CA PRO A 100 -21.70 -7.79 -25.61
C PRO A 100 -20.57 -7.02 -26.30
N PHE A 101 -19.34 -7.51 -26.15
CA PHE A 101 -18.17 -7.01 -26.89
C PHE A 101 -18.01 -7.76 -28.22
N GLY A 102 -19.03 -7.74 -29.09
CA GLY A 102 -18.97 -8.46 -30.37
C GLY A 102 -19.97 -7.96 -31.43
N GLY A 103 -19.70 -8.30 -32.70
CA GLY A 103 -20.52 -7.92 -33.84
C GLY A 103 -20.39 -6.44 -34.25
N ASN A 104 -21.34 -5.94 -35.04
CA ASN A 104 -21.43 -4.52 -35.44
C ASN A 104 -22.04 -3.62 -34.34
N MET A 105 -21.98 -4.03 -33.07
CA MET A 105 -22.60 -3.29 -31.97
C MET A 105 -21.71 -2.13 -31.51
N LYS A 106 -22.36 -1.00 -31.22
CA LYS A 106 -21.69 0.18 -30.65
C LYS A 106 -21.40 -0.09 -29.17
N ILE A 107 -20.12 -0.09 -28.82
CA ILE A 107 -19.68 -0.23 -27.43
C ILE A 107 -20.06 1.03 -26.67
N ALA A 108 -20.61 0.88 -25.46
CA ALA A 108 -20.89 2.01 -24.59
C ALA A 108 -19.57 2.61 -24.09
N GLU A 109 -19.42 3.92 -24.29
CA GLU A 109 -18.31 4.71 -23.80
C GLU A 109 -18.82 5.77 -22.84
N ALA A 110 -17.99 6.10 -21.85
CA ALA A 110 -18.21 7.18 -20.89
C ALA A 110 -17.03 8.13 -20.94
N VAL A 111 -17.31 9.40 -20.63
CA VAL A 111 -16.30 10.42 -20.45
C VAL A 111 -16.00 10.51 -18.96
N TYR A 112 -14.74 10.35 -18.59
CA TYR A 112 -14.27 10.42 -17.21
C TYR A 112 -13.47 11.72 -17.03
N ASP A 113 -13.88 12.54 -16.05
CA ASP A 113 -13.16 13.74 -15.68
C ASP A 113 -11.96 13.40 -14.80
N CYS A 114 -10.76 13.76 -15.25
CA CYS A 114 -9.51 13.41 -14.59
C CYS A 114 -9.38 14.07 -13.21
N LYS A 115 -9.89 15.31 -13.07
CA LYS A 115 -9.81 16.06 -11.82
C LYS A 115 -10.83 15.54 -10.81
N GLU A 116 -12.07 15.31 -11.23
CA GLU A 116 -13.09 14.72 -10.36
C GLU A 116 -12.64 13.35 -9.85
N HIS A 117 -12.09 12.50 -10.73
CA HIS A 117 -11.59 11.18 -10.33
C HIS A 117 -10.45 11.29 -9.30
N GLU A 118 -9.49 12.19 -9.52
CA GLU A 118 -8.40 12.45 -8.56
C GLU A 118 -8.96 12.88 -7.19
N GLU A 119 -9.89 13.84 -7.17
CA GLU A 119 -10.48 14.37 -5.94
C GLU A 119 -11.24 13.29 -5.14
N ILE A 120 -12.02 12.46 -5.82
CA ILE A 120 -12.73 11.34 -5.16
C ILE A 120 -11.73 10.32 -4.61
N CYS A 121 -10.72 9.95 -5.38
CA CYS A 121 -9.66 9.03 -4.93
C CYS A 121 -8.90 9.60 -3.73
N HIS A 122 -8.55 10.89 -3.78
CA HIS A 122 -7.87 11.57 -2.68
C HIS A 122 -8.72 11.54 -1.41
N PHE A 123 -10.01 11.89 -1.51
CA PHE A 123 -10.94 11.85 -0.38
C PHE A 123 -11.06 10.45 0.23
N TYR A 124 -11.24 9.42 -0.61
CA TYR A 124 -11.26 8.01 -0.18
C TYR A 124 -9.98 7.64 0.59
N ASN A 125 -8.84 8.07 0.08
CA ASN A 125 -7.53 7.71 0.60
C ASN A 125 -7.18 8.35 1.94
N ILE A 126 -7.68 9.55 2.23
CA ILE A 126 -7.36 10.29 3.46
C ILE A 126 -8.39 10.07 4.57
N ASN A 127 -9.64 9.76 4.22
CA ASN A 127 -10.74 9.75 5.18
C ASN A 127 -11.11 8.33 5.61
N ASN A 128 -10.60 7.90 6.77
CA ASN A 128 -10.99 6.65 7.42
C ASN A 128 -10.84 5.39 6.53
N ARG A 129 -9.81 5.38 5.68
CA ARG A 129 -9.59 4.37 4.65
C ARG A 129 -9.57 2.94 5.19
N TYR A 130 -8.89 2.70 6.31
CA TYR A 130 -8.81 1.36 6.92
C TYR A 130 -10.20 0.76 7.18
N ASN A 131 -11.09 1.52 7.81
CA ASN A 131 -12.45 1.06 8.09
C ASN A 131 -13.29 0.91 6.80
N GLN A 132 -13.03 1.72 5.77
CA GLN A 132 -13.69 1.57 4.48
C GLN A 132 -13.23 0.29 3.79
N ASP A 133 -11.92 0.01 3.73
CA ASP A 133 -11.37 -1.21 3.17
C ASP A 133 -11.90 -2.46 3.91
N CYS A 134 -11.97 -2.44 5.24
CA CYS A 134 -12.60 -3.53 6.02
C CYS A 134 -14.07 -3.75 5.67
N LYS A 135 -14.84 -2.67 5.45
CA LYS A 135 -16.26 -2.77 5.07
C LYS A 135 -16.42 -3.35 3.66
N VAL A 136 -15.61 -2.88 2.72
CA VAL A 136 -15.66 -3.35 1.33
C VAL A 136 -15.21 -4.80 1.23
N GLU A 137 -14.12 -5.18 1.91
CA GLU A 137 -13.69 -6.59 1.98
C GLU A 137 -14.81 -7.46 2.54
N ARG A 138 -15.42 -7.06 3.65
CA ARG A 138 -16.54 -7.80 4.24
C ARG A 138 -17.68 -8.01 3.24
N SER A 139 -18.12 -6.95 2.55
CA SER A 139 -19.18 -7.04 1.55
C SER A 139 -18.82 -8.00 0.42
N ILE A 140 -17.60 -7.93 -0.12
CA ILE A 140 -17.13 -8.81 -1.20
C ILE A 140 -17.13 -10.27 -0.75
N LEU A 141 -16.66 -10.54 0.46
CA LEU A 141 -16.60 -11.89 1.01
C LEU A 141 -17.98 -12.43 1.39
N GLU A 142 -18.92 -11.58 1.82
CA GLU A 142 -20.32 -11.94 2.05
C GLU A 142 -20.98 -12.38 0.74
N ASP A 143 -20.82 -11.59 -0.32
CA ASP A 143 -21.31 -11.94 -1.66
C ASP A 143 -20.70 -13.27 -2.14
N TYR A 144 -19.39 -13.45 -1.96
CA TYR A 144 -18.72 -14.69 -2.33
C TYR A 144 -19.24 -15.90 -1.54
N ILE A 145 -19.41 -15.79 -0.23
CA ILE A 145 -19.94 -16.88 0.60
C ILE A 145 -21.39 -17.20 0.21
N SER A 146 -22.19 -16.20 -0.15
CA SER A 146 -23.58 -16.42 -0.59
C SER A 146 -23.67 -17.32 -1.85
N LEU A 147 -22.65 -17.27 -2.71
CA LEU A 147 -22.53 -18.13 -3.90
C LEU A 147 -21.99 -19.53 -3.58
N TYR A 148 -21.35 -19.72 -2.42
CA TYR A 148 -20.72 -20.97 -1.98
C TYR A 148 -21.00 -21.28 -0.50
N PRO A 149 -22.28 -21.45 -0.11
CA PRO A 149 -22.71 -21.46 1.29
C PRO A 149 -22.06 -22.58 2.13
N ASP A 150 -21.75 -23.71 1.52
CA ASP A 150 -21.19 -24.88 2.22
C ASP A 150 -19.65 -24.90 2.29
N LYS A 151 -18.97 -23.94 1.65
CA LYS A 151 -17.51 -23.98 1.48
C LYS A 151 -16.74 -23.25 2.59
N TYR A 152 -17.35 -22.23 3.19
CA TYR A 152 -16.70 -21.38 4.19
C TYR A 152 -17.63 -21.10 5.36
N ALA A 153 -17.10 -21.25 6.58
CA ALA A 153 -17.89 -21.11 7.81
C ALA A 153 -18.22 -19.65 8.17
N SER A 154 -17.37 -18.69 7.79
CA SER A 154 -17.63 -17.26 8.00
C SER A 154 -16.74 -16.37 7.15
N VAL A 155 -17.16 -15.13 6.96
CA VAL A 155 -16.41 -14.06 6.30
C VAL A 155 -15.05 -13.82 6.96
N VAL A 156 -15.02 -13.80 8.30
CA VAL A 156 -13.79 -13.57 9.07
C VAL A 156 -12.79 -14.71 8.86
N LEU A 157 -13.26 -15.96 8.87
CA LEU A 157 -12.39 -17.11 8.64
C LEU A 157 -11.84 -17.13 7.20
N LEU A 158 -12.66 -16.74 6.22
CA LEU A 158 -12.21 -16.62 4.83
C LEU A 158 -11.16 -15.51 4.66
N SER A 159 -11.38 -14.33 5.24
CA SER A 159 -10.40 -13.23 5.26
C SER A 159 -9.07 -13.67 5.87
N ASN A 160 -9.10 -14.30 7.04
CA ASN A 160 -7.91 -14.82 7.72
C ASN A 160 -7.18 -15.89 6.90
N GLU A 161 -7.91 -16.78 6.24
CA GLU A 161 -7.33 -17.81 5.37
C GLU A 161 -6.69 -17.20 4.13
N MET A 162 -7.28 -16.16 3.55
CA MET A 162 -6.68 -15.40 2.45
C MET A 162 -5.37 -14.73 2.89
N SER A 163 -5.37 -14.03 4.03
CA SER A 163 -4.17 -13.40 4.59
C SER A 163 -3.04 -14.42 4.80
N LYS A 164 -3.35 -15.61 5.34
CA LYS A 164 -2.37 -16.69 5.49
C LYS A 164 -1.80 -17.16 4.15
N ARG A 165 -2.65 -17.39 3.15
CA ARG A 165 -2.23 -17.83 1.80
C ARG A 165 -1.36 -16.80 1.08
N LEU A 166 -1.63 -15.51 1.33
CA LEU A 166 -0.85 -14.40 0.79
C LEU A 166 0.46 -14.16 1.56
N GLY A 167 0.72 -14.89 2.64
CA GLY A 167 1.95 -14.79 3.43
C GLY A 167 1.90 -13.75 4.56
N PHE A 168 0.71 -13.24 4.91
CA PHE A 168 0.49 -12.24 5.96
C PHE A 168 -0.39 -12.79 7.10
N PRO A 169 0.00 -13.88 7.78
CA PRO A 169 -0.88 -14.63 8.69
C PRO A 169 -1.37 -13.84 9.92
N LEU A 170 -0.70 -12.75 10.28
CA LEU A 170 -1.07 -11.88 11.40
C LEU A 170 -1.98 -10.72 10.97
N PHE A 171 -2.15 -10.49 9.67
CA PHE A 171 -3.05 -9.46 9.16
C PHE A 171 -4.48 -10.00 9.13
N GLN A 172 -5.27 -9.59 10.11
CA GLN A 172 -6.61 -10.13 10.36
C GLN A 172 -7.65 -9.01 10.41
N PRO A 173 -7.84 -8.25 9.31
CA PRO A 173 -8.53 -6.96 9.31
C PRO A 173 -10.01 -7.04 9.73
N LEU A 174 -10.64 -8.21 9.59
CA LEU A 174 -12.05 -8.40 9.91
C LEU A 174 -12.31 -8.99 11.31
N GLU A 175 -11.26 -9.29 12.08
CA GLU A 175 -11.38 -9.69 13.48
C GLU A 175 -11.84 -8.51 14.34
N LYS A 176 -12.68 -8.78 15.34
CA LYS A 176 -13.33 -7.74 16.16
C LYS A 176 -12.32 -6.82 16.85
N ASP A 177 -11.21 -7.38 17.32
CA ASP A 177 -10.20 -6.66 18.09
C ASP A 177 -9.01 -6.21 17.21
N PHE A 178 -9.09 -6.33 15.88
CA PHE A 178 -8.03 -5.92 14.97
C PHE A 178 -8.28 -4.49 14.44
N THR A 179 -7.40 -3.55 14.81
CA THR A 179 -7.56 -2.12 14.57
C THR A 179 -6.57 -1.59 13.52
N GLU A 180 -6.74 -0.34 13.10
CA GLU A 180 -5.77 0.33 12.23
C GLU A 180 -4.37 0.41 12.86
N ASP A 181 -4.29 0.61 14.19
CA ASP A 181 -3.02 0.59 14.92
C ASP A 181 -2.30 -0.74 14.74
N HIS A 182 -3.04 -1.86 14.88
CA HIS A 182 -2.51 -3.19 14.64
C HIS A 182 -2.03 -3.35 13.19
N ALA A 183 -2.83 -2.92 12.21
CA ALA A 183 -2.50 -3.01 10.79
C ALA A 183 -1.22 -2.23 10.43
N ARG A 184 -1.07 -1.00 10.94
CA ARG A 184 0.11 -0.17 10.67
C ARG A 184 1.35 -0.68 11.38
N PHE A 185 1.22 -1.09 12.63
CA PHE A 185 2.35 -1.66 13.36
C PHE A 185 2.85 -2.95 12.72
N LEU A 186 1.93 -3.83 12.32
CA LEU A 186 2.28 -5.05 11.61
C LEU A 186 2.89 -4.77 10.23
N SER A 187 2.36 -3.81 9.48
CA SER A 187 2.94 -3.37 8.20
C SER A 187 4.38 -2.90 8.37
N LEU A 188 4.69 -2.19 9.47
CA LEU A 188 6.04 -1.71 9.78
C LEU A 188 6.99 -2.88 10.04
N ILE A 189 6.52 -3.91 10.74
CA ILE A 189 7.27 -5.13 10.97
C ILE A 189 7.55 -5.84 9.64
N TYR A 190 6.53 -6.01 8.79
CA TYR A 190 6.69 -6.66 7.48
C TYR A 190 7.61 -5.88 6.54
N SER A 191 7.62 -4.55 6.59
CA SER A 191 8.51 -3.74 5.76
C SER A 191 10.00 -4.00 6.05
N THR A 192 10.34 -4.48 7.25
CA THR A 192 11.74 -4.82 7.61
C THR A 192 12.28 -6.05 6.88
N ARG A 193 11.39 -6.86 6.29
CA ARG A 193 11.72 -8.16 5.66
C ARG A 193 12.46 -9.11 6.60
N ASN A 194 12.26 -8.98 7.92
CA ASN A 194 12.80 -9.88 8.93
C ASN A 194 11.68 -10.78 9.50
N PRO A 195 11.63 -12.07 9.15
CA PRO A 195 10.62 -12.98 9.65
C PRO A 195 10.59 -13.10 11.18
N GLU A 196 11.72 -12.92 11.87
CA GLU A 196 11.79 -12.99 13.34
C GLU A 196 11.15 -11.76 14.01
N ALA A 197 11.04 -10.65 13.29
CA ALA A 197 10.45 -9.42 13.82
C ALA A 197 8.95 -9.56 14.08
N VAL A 198 8.28 -10.59 13.53
CA VAL A 198 6.87 -10.87 13.81
C VAL A 198 6.60 -11.14 15.29
N LEU A 199 7.58 -11.65 16.03
CA LEU A 199 7.48 -11.84 17.49
C LEU A 199 7.30 -10.51 18.23
N LEU A 200 7.74 -9.39 17.64
CA LEU A 200 7.51 -8.06 18.19
C LEU A 200 6.04 -7.67 18.12
N PHE A 201 5.26 -8.20 17.17
CA PHE A 201 3.86 -7.84 17.01
C PHE A 201 3.08 -8.18 18.28
N ASP A 202 3.15 -9.43 18.74
CA ASP A 202 2.40 -9.85 19.93
C ASP A 202 2.82 -9.14 21.21
N MET A 203 4.10 -8.78 21.34
CA MET A 203 4.60 -8.05 22.51
C MET A 203 4.13 -6.60 22.56
N PHE A 204 3.89 -5.97 21.41
CA PHE A 204 3.70 -4.52 21.31
C PHE A 204 2.34 -4.09 20.75
N LYS A 205 1.53 -5.00 20.17
CA LYS A 205 0.27 -4.66 19.50
C LYS A 205 -0.70 -3.86 20.37
N SER A 206 -0.76 -4.12 21.68
CA SER A 206 -1.66 -3.42 22.60
C SER A 206 -1.14 -2.07 23.09
N VAL A 207 0.12 -1.70 22.78
CA VAL A 207 0.75 -0.46 23.27
C VAL A 207 1.26 0.44 22.15
N MET A 208 1.44 -0.07 20.93
CA MET A 208 1.93 0.70 19.78
C MET A 208 0.77 1.25 18.94
N SER A 209 0.07 2.25 19.49
CA SER A 209 -0.83 3.08 18.68
C SER A 209 -0.06 3.95 17.69
N ILE A 210 -0.75 4.49 16.68
CA ILE A 210 -0.17 5.46 15.73
C ILE A 210 0.54 6.60 16.47
N ASP A 211 -0.13 7.24 17.42
CA ASP A 211 0.43 8.35 18.19
C ASP A 211 1.66 7.93 18.97
N GLN A 212 1.63 6.73 19.56
CA GLN A 212 2.75 6.21 20.33
C GLN A 212 3.98 5.92 19.45
N VAL A 213 3.78 5.38 18.25
CA VAL A 213 4.87 5.16 17.28
C VAL A 213 5.46 6.51 16.84
N VAL A 214 4.63 7.49 16.52
CA VAL A 214 5.08 8.84 16.16
C VAL A 214 5.84 9.50 17.30
N ALA A 215 5.37 9.36 18.54
CA ALA A 215 6.05 9.86 19.73
C ALA A 215 7.44 9.22 19.91
N VAL A 216 7.55 7.90 19.78
CA VAL A 216 8.84 7.18 19.86
C VAL A 216 9.81 7.68 18.79
N VAL A 217 9.34 7.83 17.54
CA VAL A 217 10.17 8.34 16.44
C VAL A 217 10.66 9.75 16.74
N ASN A 218 9.76 10.66 17.10
CA ASN A 218 10.12 12.06 17.36
C ASN A 218 11.06 12.21 18.56
N GLN A 219 10.89 11.38 19.59
CA GLN A 219 11.74 11.42 20.78
C GLN A 219 13.15 10.89 20.51
N TYR A 220 13.31 9.85 19.69
CA TYR A 220 14.56 9.09 19.63
C TYR A 220 15.29 9.12 18.29
N LYS A 221 14.68 9.57 17.18
CA LYS A 221 15.34 9.53 15.86
C LYS A 221 16.68 10.28 15.81
N GLU A 222 16.81 11.35 16.60
CA GLU A 222 18.02 12.18 16.70
C GLU A 222 19.00 11.71 17.81
N SER A 223 18.69 10.64 18.55
CA SER A 223 19.60 10.12 19.59
C SER A 223 20.86 9.53 18.97
N GLU A 224 22.03 9.84 19.52
CA GLU A 224 23.31 9.31 19.03
C GLU A 224 23.59 7.88 19.53
N VAL A 225 22.99 7.50 20.65
CA VAL A 225 23.12 6.17 21.27
C VAL A 225 21.79 5.44 21.25
N VAL A 226 21.85 4.10 21.22
CA VAL A 226 20.66 3.25 21.31
C VAL A 226 20.01 3.48 22.69
N PRO A 227 18.75 3.95 22.76
CA PRO A 227 18.11 4.25 24.03
C PRO A 227 18.04 3.02 24.95
N GLN A 228 18.45 3.20 26.20
CA GLN A 228 18.51 2.13 27.21
C GLN A 228 17.35 2.25 28.20
N ASN A 229 16.82 1.11 28.64
CA ASN A 229 15.77 1.02 29.67
C ASN A 229 14.50 1.84 29.37
N VAL A 230 14.22 2.10 28.09
CA VAL A 230 12.98 2.75 27.66
C VAL A 230 11.84 1.73 27.71
N THR A 231 10.67 2.19 28.14
CA THR A 231 9.44 1.39 28.15
C THR A 231 8.30 2.15 27.50
N VAL A 232 7.39 1.41 26.88
CA VAL A 232 6.13 1.92 26.31
C VAL A 232 5.01 1.02 26.81
N GLY A 233 4.03 1.58 27.52
CA GLY A 233 2.96 0.79 28.15
C GLY A 233 3.48 -0.33 29.07
N GLY A 234 4.63 -0.12 29.72
CA GLY A 234 5.29 -1.12 30.57
C GLY A 234 6.13 -2.17 29.83
N VAL A 235 6.14 -2.17 28.49
CA VAL A 235 6.95 -3.09 27.67
C VAL A 235 8.29 -2.44 27.34
N LYS A 236 9.40 -3.14 27.62
CA LYS A 236 10.76 -2.63 27.37
C LYS A 236 11.09 -2.62 25.87
N LEU A 237 11.60 -1.49 25.38
CA LEU A 237 12.14 -1.37 24.02
C LEU A 237 13.52 -2.05 23.96
N SER A 238 13.54 -3.29 23.50
CA SER A 238 14.74 -4.12 23.41
C SER A 238 15.65 -3.74 22.24
N GLU A 239 16.86 -4.29 22.19
CA GLU A 239 17.74 -4.15 21.03
C GLU A 239 17.07 -4.67 19.74
N SER A 240 16.35 -5.78 19.81
CA SER A 240 15.59 -6.34 18.68
C SER A 240 14.49 -5.40 18.20
N PHE A 241 13.81 -4.72 19.13
CA PHE A 241 12.84 -3.67 18.80
C PHE A 241 13.50 -2.53 18.02
N TRP A 242 14.63 -2.00 18.52
CA TRP A 242 15.34 -0.93 17.84
C TRP A 242 15.85 -1.36 16.47
N LYS A 243 16.29 -2.62 16.31
CA LYS A 243 16.73 -3.16 15.01
C LYS A 243 15.57 -3.19 14.01
N CYS A 244 14.38 -3.57 14.47
CA CYS A 244 13.16 -3.54 13.65
C CYS A 244 12.79 -2.10 13.28
N PHE A 245 12.69 -1.21 14.26
CA PHE A 245 12.36 0.20 14.04
C PHE A 245 13.34 0.87 13.08
N CYS A 246 14.64 0.64 13.25
CA CYS A 246 15.65 1.21 12.38
C CYS A 246 15.52 0.84 10.90
N LYS A 247 14.89 -0.30 10.59
CA LYS A 247 14.67 -0.81 9.23
C LYS A 247 13.23 -0.59 8.72
N GLY A 248 12.34 -0.06 9.56
CA GLY A 248 10.93 0.15 9.23
C GLY A 248 10.73 1.29 8.23
N ASP A 249 9.71 1.15 7.37
CA ASP A 249 9.33 2.18 6.40
C ASP A 249 8.29 3.14 6.99
N PHE A 250 8.75 4.07 7.80
CA PHE A 250 7.87 5.06 8.43
C PHE A 250 7.26 6.07 7.44
N ALA A 251 7.90 6.28 6.29
CA ALA A 251 7.40 7.22 5.30
C ALA A 251 6.12 6.68 4.66
N ASP A 252 6.13 5.43 4.23
CA ASP A 252 4.97 4.85 3.56
C ASP A 252 3.85 4.51 4.55
N ILE A 253 4.20 4.03 5.75
CA ILE A 253 3.22 3.48 6.70
C ILE A 253 2.63 4.54 7.64
N TYR A 254 3.45 5.49 8.08
CA TYR A 254 3.06 6.54 9.02
C TYR A 254 3.05 7.94 8.41
N SER A 255 3.41 8.08 7.12
CA SER A 255 3.51 9.40 6.45
C SER A 255 4.47 10.36 7.16
N LEU A 256 5.50 9.81 7.80
CA LEU A 256 6.56 10.62 8.39
C LEU A 256 7.55 11.07 7.31
N PRO A 257 8.12 12.28 7.40
CA PRO A 257 9.21 12.69 6.51
C PRO A 257 10.34 11.66 6.56
N LYS A 258 10.97 11.35 5.42
CA LYS A 258 12.10 10.42 5.39
C LYS A 258 13.20 10.89 6.35
N PHE A 259 13.67 10.00 7.22
CA PHE A 259 14.72 10.28 8.18
C PHE A 259 15.67 9.09 8.32
N ARG A 260 16.79 9.29 9.02
CA ARG A 260 17.73 8.23 9.39
C ARG A 260 17.89 8.23 10.90
N TRP A 261 17.89 7.05 11.49
CA TRP A 261 18.20 6.88 12.91
C TRP A 261 19.69 7.16 13.14
N ARG A 262 20.02 8.18 13.94
CA ARG A 262 21.44 8.55 14.17
C ARG A 262 22.25 7.43 14.82
N PHE A 263 21.62 6.61 15.66
CA PHE A 263 22.25 5.45 16.29
C PHE A 263 22.28 4.18 15.42
N PHE A 264 21.81 4.21 14.16
CA PHE A 264 21.76 3.02 13.29
C PHE A 264 23.13 2.31 13.21
N GLY A 265 24.20 3.06 13.00
CA GLY A 265 25.56 2.50 12.90
C GLY A 265 25.98 1.77 14.17
N ASN A 266 25.66 2.32 15.34
CA ASN A 266 25.99 1.71 16.63
C ASN A 266 25.25 0.39 16.87
N LEU A 267 24.07 0.23 16.27
CA LEU A 267 23.20 -0.93 16.45
C LEU A 267 23.54 -2.10 15.51
N PHE A 268 24.01 -1.82 14.30
CA PHE A 268 24.31 -2.85 13.28
C PHE A 268 25.80 -3.06 13.03
N PHE A 269 26.63 -2.06 13.35
CA PHE A 269 28.07 -2.07 13.15
C PHE A 269 28.79 -1.58 14.42
N PRO A 270 28.62 -2.28 15.57
CA PRO A 270 29.29 -1.87 16.80
C PRO A 270 30.81 -1.84 16.57
N LYS A 271 31.41 -0.67 16.85
CA LYS A 271 32.86 -0.49 16.73
C LYS A 271 33.57 -1.39 17.75
N GLY A 272 34.08 -2.52 17.28
CA GLY A 272 35.11 -3.30 17.95
C GLY A 272 34.66 -4.08 19.19
N GLY A 273 34.46 -5.38 19.02
CA GLY A 273 34.85 -6.33 20.07
C GLY A 273 36.35 -6.20 20.27
N VAL A 274 36.77 -5.34 21.19
CA VAL A 274 38.12 -5.34 21.74
C VAL A 274 38.27 -6.68 22.45
N LYS A 275 39.01 -7.61 21.84
CA LYS A 275 39.56 -8.74 22.58
C LYS A 275 40.54 -8.16 23.60
N ASP A 276 40.14 -8.21 24.86
CA ASP A 276 41.05 -8.05 25.99
C ASP A 276 42.20 -9.05 25.84
N ASN A 277 43.36 -8.55 25.40
CA ASN A 277 44.64 -9.23 25.66
C ASN A 277 45.31 -8.49 26.81
N HIS A 278 44.87 -8.81 28.02
CA HIS A 278 45.76 -8.80 29.17
C HIS A 278 46.87 -9.83 28.92
N HIS A 279 48.08 -9.35 28.64
CA HIS A 279 49.20 -9.67 29.52
C HIS A 279 50.37 -8.73 29.28
N ALA A 280 50.59 -7.87 30.27
CA ALA A 280 51.87 -7.28 30.56
C ALA A 280 52.91 -8.38 30.80
N LYS A 281 54.11 -8.22 30.23
CA LYS A 281 55.36 -8.20 31.01
C LYS A 281 56.51 -7.68 30.17
N ARG A 282 56.96 -6.47 30.52
CA ARG A 282 58.34 -6.01 30.37
C ARG A 282 59.30 -7.10 30.87
N ARG A 283 60.40 -7.35 30.14
CA ARG A 283 61.75 -7.38 30.71
C ARG A 283 62.84 -7.52 29.63
N ARG A 284 63.75 -6.54 29.70
CA ARG A 284 65.13 -6.43 29.21
C ARG A 284 65.33 -6.28 27.71
#